data_AF-A0A7C4VKB2-F1
#
_entry.id   AF-A0A7C4VKB2-F1
#
_cell.length_a   1.000
_cell.length_b   1.000
_cell.length_c   1.000
_cell.angle_alpha   90.00
_cell.angle_beta   90.00
_cell.angle_gamma   90.00
#
_symmetry.space_group_name_H-M   'P 1'
#
loop_
_entity.id
_entity.type
_entity.pdbx_description
1 polymer ?
#
loop_
_entity_poly.entity_id
_entity_poly.type
_entity_poly.pdbx_seq_one_letter_code
_entity_poly.pdbx_strand_id
1 'polypeptide(L)'
;MSLYRKFGNLFRIQVNSIGKVYDLGTEIDASTDETTTVHHNGRYYSFVAYPNSAECQATQDIVTSFLRKRFSLALERKGYSFRKKYRVYKEDDEIKHPYQNIFRVFKGFEYRIVALENDMFLCLDPCVILESVSSIADLIRRGIPPSYLNSFSVRYIGSEGFRIDGYLIETATGKDFTQEPNLSYFCRINRYRKVKEEPEEEIVLAERVFPESRPELIQEFLKILGIEFDLIRLVRSLSFLDSPTPSLDRFVQTIKRVEELISLGVFPLQFDGFSFELNKQSIILKL
;
A
#
# COMPACT_ATOMS: atom_id res chain seq x y z
N MET A 1 -37.94 5.62 15.70
CA MET A 1 -37.08 4.43 15.87
C MET A 1 -35.84 4.55 14.97
N SER A 2 -34.76 5.17 15.46
CA SER A 2 -33.52 5.40 14.66
C SER A 2 -32.24 5.05 15.42
N LEU A 3 -32.32 4.20 16.44
CA LEU A 3 -31.24 3.96 17.41
C LEU A 3 -30.02 3.23 16.83
N TYR A 4 -30.12 2.57 15.67
CA TYR A 4 -29.00 1.84 15.06
C TYR A 4 -28.88 2.12 13.55
N ARG A 5 -28.41 3.32 13.21
CA ARG A 5 -27.87 3.59 11.86
C ARG A 5 -26.36 3.43 11.92
N LYS A 6 -25.82 2.42 11.24
CA LYS A 6 -24.38 2.27 11.08
C LYS A 6 -23.96 2.93 9.77
N PHE A 7 -23.22 4.03 9.88
CA PHE A 7 -22.61 4.66 8.71
C PHE A 7 -21.54 3.73 8.16
N GLY A 8 -21.70 3.34 6.90
CA GLY A 8 -20.72 2.54 6.18
C GLY A 8 -19.59 3.40 5.65
N ASN A 9 -18.52 2.73 5.22
CA ASN A 9 -17.39 3.34 4.53
C ASN A 9 -17.45 3.13 3.01
N LEU A 10 -18.64 2.81 2.49
CA LEU A 10 -18.91 2.58 1.08
C LEU A 10 -19.61 3.80 0.48
N PHE A 11 -19.08 4.26 -0.65
CA PHE A 11 -19.56 5.42 -1.40
C PHE A 11 -19.86 4.97 -2.82
N ARG A 12 -21.09 5.23 -3.30
CA ARG A 12 -21.49 4.82 -4.64
C ARG A 12 -20.69 5.61 -5.67
N ILE A 13 -20.16 4.90 -6.66
CA ILE A 13 -19.55 5.48 -7.86
C ILE A 13 -20.63 5.45 -8.93
N GLN A 14 -21.11 6.61 -9.33
CA GLN A 14 -22.03 6.77 -10.44
C GLN A 14 -21.26 6.66 -11.76
N VAL A 15 -21.76 5.81 -12.65
CA VAL A 15 -21.24 5.65 -14.01
C VAL A 15 -22.02 6.59 -14.92
N ASN A 16 -21.40 7.68 -15.34
CA ASN A 16 -22.03 8.68 -16.20
C ASN A 16 -21.91 8.32 -17.68
N SER A 17 -20.79 7.73 -18.09
CA SER A 17 -20.58 7.22 -19.45
C SER A 17 -19.56 6.09 -19.47
N ILE A 18 -19.71 5.17 -20.42
CA ILE A 18 -18.78 4.08 -20.71
C ILE A 18 -18.19 4.30 -22.10
N GLY A 19 -16.87 4.38 -22.17
CA GLY A 19 -16.13 4.51 -23.42
C GLY A 19 -16.01 3.20 -24.17
N LYS A 20 -15.24 3.22 -25.26
CA LYS A 20 -14.98 2.03 -26.06
C LYS A 20 -13.99 1.11 -25.33
N VAL A 21 -14.09 -0.18 -25.63
CA VAL A 21 -13.18 -1.20 -25.10
C VAL A 21 -12.72 -2.06 -26.26
N TYR A 22 -11.44 -2.39 -26.26
CA TYR A 22 -10.76 -3.18 -27.26
C TYR A 22 -10.15 -4.42 -26.61
N ASP A 23 -10.46 -5.59 -27.15
CA ASP A 23 -9.84 -6.86 -26.78
C ASP A 23 -8.50 -7.00 -27.51
N LEU A 24 -7.43 -7.20 -26.75
CA LEU A 24 -6.07 -7.37 -27.25
C LEU A 24 -5.64 -8.84 -27.32
N GLY A 25 -6.46 -9.77 -26.82
CA GLY A 25 -6.14 -11.20 -26.75
C GLY A 25 -5.40 -11.60 -25.49
N THR A 26 -4.65 -12.69 -25.54
CA THR A 26 -3.97 -13.29 -24.37
C THR A 26 -2.56 -12.76 -24.15
N GLU A 27 -2.01 -12.04 -25.12
CA GLU A 27 -0.66 -11.50 -25.11
C GLU A 27 -0.70 -10.06 -25.62
N ILE A 28 0.18 -9.22 -25.09
CA ILE A 28 0.35 -7.83 -25.52
C ILE A 28 1.80 -7.61 -25.93
N ASP A 29 2.01 -6.70 -26.89
CA ASP A 29 3.34 -6.32 -27.33
C ASP A 29 3.97 -5.30 -26.37
N ALA A 30 5.30 -5.13 -26.47
CA ALA A 30 6.04 -4.15 -25.66
C ALA A 30 5.66 -2.69 -25.99
N SER A 31 4.96 -2.44 -27.10
CA SER A 31 4.44 -1.11 -27.47
C SER A 31 3.10 -0.79 -26.84
N THR A 32 2.45 -1.75 -26.20
CA THR A 32 1.16 -1.57 -25.55
C THR A 32 1.34 -0.73 -24.30
N ASP A 33 0.58 0.37 -24.20
CA ASP A 33 0.65 1.24 -23.03
C ASP A 33 -0.02 0.52 -21.86
N GLU A 34 0.78 0.16 -20.86
CA GLU A 34 0.25 -0.46 -19.67
C GLU A 34 -0.77 0.47 -19.00
N THR A 35 -0.61 1.80 -19.02
CA THR A 35 -1.50 2.73 -18.30
C THR A 35 -2.95 2.76 -18.82
N THR A 36 -3.16 2.26 -20.04
CA THR A 36 -4.48 2.15 -20.70
C THR A 36 -5.02 0.72 -20.71
N THR A 37 -4.19 -0.27 -20.34
CA THR A 37 -4.48 -1.70 -20.49
C THR A 37 -4.72 -2.39 -19.14
N VAL A 38 -5.67 -3.32 -19.10
CA VAL A 38 -5.98 -4.17 -17.93
C VAL A 38 -6.00 -5.65 -18.31
N HIS A 39 -5.56 -6.52 -17.40
CA HIS A 39 -5.65 -7.97 -17.56
C HIS A 39 -6.82 -8.53 -16.75
N HIS A 40 -7.71 -9.28 -17.40
CA HIS A 40 -8.88 -9.88 -16.79
C HIS A 40 -9.17 -11.25 -17.43
N ASN A 41 -9.37 -12.28 -16.60
CA ASN A 41 -9.67 -13.65 -17.03
C ASN A 41 -8.76 -14.21 -18.15
N GLY A 42 -7.46 -13.95 -18.06
CA GLY A 42 -6.46 -14.46 -19.01
C GLY A 42 -6.35 -13.67 -20.33
N ARG A 43 -7.04 -12.52 -20.43
CA ARG A 43 -7.02 -11.65 -21.62
C ARG A 43 -6.71 -10.22 -21.23
N TYR A 44 -6.19 -9.47 -22.20
CA TYR A 44 -5.88 -8.06 -22.08
C TYR A 44 -6.95 -7.22 -22.78
N TYR A 45 -7.33 -6.13 -22.13
CA TYR A 45 -8.31 -5.17 -22.62
C TYR A 45 -7.74 -3.76 -22.50
N SER A 46 -8.01 -2.91 -23.48
CA SER A 46 -7.63 -1.50 -23.47
C SER A 46 -8.82 -0.62 -23.82
N PHE A 47 -8.85 0.62 -23.33
CA PHE A 47 -9.78 1.63 -23.84
C PHE A 47 -9.23 2.33 -25.10
N VAL A 48 -7.91 2.30 -25.33
CA VAL A 48 -7.28 2.76 -26.58
C VAL A 48 -7.20 1.62 -27.61
N ALA A 49 -7.46 1.93 -28.88
CA ALA A 49 -7.33 0.99 -29.98
C ALA A 49 -5.85 0.71 -30.33
N TYR A 50 -5.52 -0.56 -30.57
CA TYR A 50 -4.21 -1.03 -31.02
C TYR A 50 -4.31 -1.83 -32.34
N PRO A 51 -3.20 -2.03 -33.07
CA PRO A 51 -3.18 -2.93 -34.22
C PRO A 51 -3.70 -4.31 -33.84
N ASN A 52 -4.57 -4.90 -34.67
CA ASN A 52 -5.22 -6.20 -34.46
C ASN A 52 -6.18 -6.29 -33.27
N SER A 53 -6.45 -5.19 -32.57
CA SER A 53 -7.46 -5.17 -31.52
C SER A 53 -8.87 -5.13 -32.12
N ALA A 54 -9.82 -5.78 -31.43
CA ALA A 54 -11.23 -5.75 -31.82
C ALA A 54 -12.05 -5.01 -30.77
N GLU A 55 -12.89 -4.06 -31.20
CA GLU A 55 -13.85 -3.42 -30.30
C GLU A 55 -14.80 -4.48 -29.72
N CYS A 56 -15.00 -4.47 -28.41
CA CYS A 56 -15.83 -5.44 -27.71
C CYS A 56 -16.74 -4.75 -26.68
N GLN A 57 -17.75 -5.47 -26.22
CA GLN A 57 -18.67 -4.93 -25.23
C GLN A 57 -17.98 -4.78 -23.87
N ALA A 58 -18.09 -3.60 -23.27
CA ALA A 58 -17.58 -3.31 -21.95
C ALA A 58 -18.39 -4.05 -20.86
N THR A 59 -17.88 -5.16 -20.36
CA THR A 59 -18.48 -5.84 -19.20
C THR A 59 -18.18 -5.08 -17.90
N GLN A 60 -19.02 -5.23 -16.88
CA GLN A 60 -18.85 -4.55 -15.60
C GLN A 60 -17.49 -4.84 -14.95
N ASP A 61 -16.97 -6.06 -15.06
CA ASP A 61 -15.68 -6.46 -14.52
C ASP A 61 -14.50 -5.77 -15.21
N ILE A 62 -14.57 -5.64 -16.55
CA ILE A 62 -13.57 -4.91 -17.33
C ILE A 62 -13.61 -3.43 -16.97
N VAL A 63 -14.81 -2.83 -16.92
CA VAL A 63 -14.99 -1.42 -16.51
C VAL A 63 -14.45 -1.19 -15.09
N THR A 64 -14.76 -2.09 -14.16
CA THR A 64 -14.27 -2.03 -12.77
C THR A 64 -12.74 -2.12 -12.72
N SER A 65 -12.13 -2.93 -13.59
CA SER A 65 -10.67 -3.04 -13.69
C SER A 65 -10.03 -1.76 -14.23
N PHE A 66 -10.61 -1.15 -15.26
CA PHE A 66 -10.17 0.17 -15.74
C PHE A 66 -10.31 1.24 -14.65
N LEU A 67 -11.48 1.31 -14.00
CA LEU A 67 -11.74 2.25 -12.91
C LEU A 67 -10.71 2.11 -11.79
N ARG A 68 -10.41 0.88 -11.34
CA ARG A 68 -9.35 0.60 -10.34
C ARG A 68 -8.01 1.16 -10.78
N LYS A 69 -7.58 0.85 -12.00
CA LYS A 69 -6.28 1.28 -12.53
C LYS A 69 -6.20 2.79 -12.67
N ARG A 70 -7.22 3.41 -13.27
CA ARG A 70 -7.27 4.86 -13.49
C ARG A 70 -7.41 5.64 -12.19
N PHE A 71 -8.08 5.10 -11.18
CA PHE A 71 -8.12 5.67 -9.85
C PHE A 71 -6.73 5.66 -9.20
N SER A 72 -6.00 4.54 -9.24
CA SER A 72 -4.61 4.49 -8.74
C SER A 72 -3.72 5.52 -9.42
N LEU A 73 -3.74 5.58 -10.77
CA LEU A 73 -2.96 6.55 -11.55
C LEU A 73 -3.39 8.00 -11.29
N ALA A 74 -4.66 8.24 -10.96
CA ALA A 74 -5.13 9.57 -10.56
C ALA A 74 -4.57 9.97 -9.19
N LEU A 75 -4.51 9.04 -8.23
CA LEU A 75 -3.88 9.29 -6.93
C LEU A 75 -2.39 9.60 -7.07
N GLU A 76 -1.64 8.81 -7.85
CA GLU A 76 -0.20 9.05 -8.10
C GLU A 76 0.04 10.44 -8.70
N ARG A 77 -0.76 10.84 -9.70
CA ARG A 77 -0.70 12.19 -10.29
C ARG A 77 -1.03 13.32 -9.30
N LYS A 78 -1.66 13.01 -8.17
CA LYS A 78 -1.96 13.95 -7.07
C LYS A 78 -0.98 13.83 -5.91
N GLY A 79 0.16 13.16 -6.11
CA GLY A 79 1.24 13.08 -5.15
C GLY A 79 1.03 12.05 -4.04
N TYR A 80 0.11 11.10 -4.22
CA TYR A 80 -0.01 9.99 -3.27
C TYR A 80 1.06 8.92 -3.54
N SER A 81 1.71 8.49 -2.46
CA SER A 81 2.58 7.32 -2.40
C SER A 81 1.77 6.08 -2.03
N PHE A 82 2.23 4.91 -2.50
CA PHE A 82 1.57 3.62 -2.26
C PHE A 82 2.41 2.74 -1.34
N ARG A 83 1.76 2.20 -0.31
CA ARG A 83 2.32 1.11 0.50
C ARG A 83 1.50 -0.16 0.27
N LYS A 84 2.09 -1.12 -0.42
CA LYS A 84 1.35 -2.27 -1.00
C LYS A 84 0.30 -1.75 -2.02
N LYS A 85 -0.66 -2.59 -2.40
CA LYS A 85 -1.58 -2.30 -3.52
C LYS A 85 -2.64 -1.24 -3.24
N TYR A 86 -3.12 -1.13 -2.01
CA TYR A 86 -4.37 -0.40 -1.69
C TYR A 86 -4.24 0.64 -0.58
N ARG A 87 -3.06 0.78 0.04
CA ARG A 87 -2.85 1.77 1.09
C ARG A 87 -2.06 2.92 0.54
N VAL A 88 -2.58 4.12 0.73
CA VAL A 88 -2.03 5.34 0.16
C VAL A 88 -1.87 6.41 1.22
N TYR A 89 -0.91 7.28 1.01
CA TYR A 89 -0.59 8.40 1.90
C TYR A 89 0.11 9.49 1.09
N LYS A 90 0.21 10.71 1.64
CA LYS A 90 1.06 11.77 1.09
C LYS A 90 2.28 11.92 1.98
N GLU A 91 3.42 12.22 1.38
CA GLU A 91 4.65 12.52 2.14
C GLU A 91 4.44 13.75 3.05
N ASP A 92 3.65 14.74 2.60
CA ASP A 92 3.32 15.94 3.38
C ASP A 92 2.40 15.67 4.59
N ASP A 93 1.74 14.51 4.64
CA ASP A 93 0.88 14.06 5.75
C ASP A 93 1.70 13.34 6.85
N GLU A 94 3.02 13.49 6.85
CA GLU A 94 3.91 12.93 7.87
C GLU A 94 3.68 13.54 9.26
N ILE A 95 3.54 12.67 10.26
CA ILE A 95 3.45 13.03 11.66
C ILE A 95 4.86 13.26 12.19
N LYS A 96 5.12 14.49 12.65
CA LYS A 96 6.42 14.86 13.23
C LYS A 96 6.63 14.19 14.59
N HIS A 97 7.80 13.57 14.78
CA HIS A 97 8.28 13.06 16.06
C HIS A 97 9.83 13.06 16.08
N PRO A 98 10.50 12.94 17.24
CA PRO A 98 11.96 13.07 17.34
C PRO A 98 12.78 11.96 16.65
N TYR A 99 12.15 10.86 16.22
CA TYR A 99 12.80 9.62 15.79
C TYR A 99 12.54 9.28 14.31
N GLN A 100 12.32 10.29 13.48
CA GLN A 100 12.06 10.17 12.03
C GLN A 100 13.16 9.42 11.26
N ASN A 101 14.37 9.41 11.81
CA ASN A 101 15.52 8.69 11.27
C ASN A 101 15.50 7.17 11.57
N ILE A 102 14.62 6.71 12.45
CA ILE A 102 14.39 5.28 12.75
C ILE A 102 13.15 4.81 11.99
N PHE A 103 12.05 5.57 12.12
CA PHE A 103 10.79 5.27 11.47
C PHE A 103 10.03 6.54 11.13
N ARG A 104 9.12 6.48 10.15
CA ARG A 104 8.20 7.58 9.80
C ARG A 104 6.76 7.12 10.00
N VAL A 105 5.88 8.07 10.29
CA VAL A 105 4.44 7.82 10.51
C VAL A 105 3.64 8.77 9.63
N PHE A 106 2.69 8.26 8.85
CA PHE A 106 1.82 9.07 8.01
C PHE A 106 0.36 8.77 8.29
N LYS A 107 -0.48 9.79 8.10
CA LYS A 107 -1.93 9.59 7.95
C LYS A 107 -2.20 9.19 6.51
N GLY A 108 -2.83 8.04 6.33
CA GLY A 108 -3.22 7.53 5.01
C GLY A 108 -4.63 6.97 5.02
N PHE A 109 -4.94 6.20 3.99
CA PHE A 109 -6.15 5.40 3.92
C PHE A 109 -5.93 4.14 3.07
N GLU A 110 -6.66 3.09 3.39
CA GLU A 110 -6.85 1.93 2.52
C GLU A 110 -8.09 2.17 1.66
N TYR A 111 -8.03 1.81 0.38
CA TYR A 111 -9.19 1.88 -0.51
C TYR A 111 -9.45 0.57 -1.24
N ARG A 112 -10.71 0.29 -1.55
CA ARG A 112 -11.10 -0.77 -2.50
C ARG A 112 -12.23 -0.29 -3.37
N ILE A 113 -12.13 -0.55 -4.67
CA ILE A 113 -13.25 -0.38 -5.59
C ILE A 113 -13.87 -1.75 -5.81
N VAL A 114 -15.16 -1.89 -5.51
CA VAL A 114 -15.91 -3.15 -5.61
C VAL A 114 -17.14 -2.95 -6.47
N ALA A 115 -17.46 -3.96 -7.27
CA ALA A 115 -18.74 -4.07 -7.95
C ALA A 115 -19.65 -4.98 -7.11
N LEU A 116 -20.86 -4.52 -6.80
CA LEU A 116 -21.89 -5.29 -6.11
C LEU A 116 -23.16 -5.18 -6.94
N GLU A 117 -23.64 -6.32 -7.46
CA GLU A 117 -24.72 -6.37 -8.44
C GLU A 117 -24.42 -5.41 -9.60
N ASN A 118 -25.30 -4.45 -9.91
CA ASN A 118 -25.12 -3.50 -11.02
C ASN A 118 -24.42 -2.20 -10.60
N ASP A 119 -24.01 -2.06 -9.33
CA ASP A 119 -23.42 -0.84 -8.78
C ASP A 119 -21.92 -0.98 -8.50
N MET A 120 -21.22 0.14 -8.55
CA MET A 120 -19.81 0.26 -8.16
C MET A 120 -19.69 1.10 -6.90
N PHE A 121 -18.78 0.71 -6.01
CA PHE A 121 -18.55 1.39 -4.75
C PHE A 121 -17.07 1.60 -4.48
N LEU A 122 -16.74 2.76 -3.95
CA LEU A 122 -15.47 3.05 -3.32
C LEU A 122 -15.60 2.80 -1.82
N CYS A 123 -14.85 1.83 -1.32
CA CYS A 123 -14.62 1.61 0.10
C CYS A 123 -13.39 2.38 0.54
N LEU A 124 -13.47 3.19 1.59
CA LEU A 124 -12.35 3.96 2.14
C LEU A 124 -12.21 3.77 3.65
N ASP A 125 -11.03 3.39 4.10
CA ASP A 125 -10.74 3.21 5.52
C ASP A 125 -9.49 4.02 5.91
N PRO A 126 -9.64 5.14 6.66
CA PRO A 126 -8.51 5.89 7.19
C PRO A 126 -7.59 4.99 8.00
N CYS A 127 -6.28 5.05 7.75
CA CYS A 127 -5.31 4.21 8.43
C CYS A 127 -3.99 4.92 8.69
N VAL A 128 -3.18 4.35 9.58
CA VAL A 128 -1.82 4.81 9.86
C VAL A 128 -0.83 4.02 9.02
N ILE A 129 0.09 4.73 8.37
CA ILE A 129 1.17 4.15 7.58
C ILE A 129 2.48 4.34 8.34
N LEU A 130 3.14 3.23 8.69
CA LEU A 130 4.47 3.22 9.31
C LEU A 130 5.58 2.84 8.34
N GLU A 131 6.70 3.55 8.32
CA GLU A 131 7.85 3.18 7.50
C GLU A 131 9.09 3.01 8.36
N SER A 132 9.76 1.86 8.26
CA SER A 132 11.09 1.69 8.84
C SER A 132 12.10 2.38 7.92
N VAL A 133 12.87 3.30 8.47
CA VAL A 133 13.87 4.08 7.72
C VAL A 133 15.28 3.56 7.99
N SER A 134 15.56 3.12 9.22
CA SER A 134 16.88 2.58 9.56
C SER A 134 17.05 1.17 8.97
N SER A 135 18.17 0.95 8.27
CA SER A 135 18.62 -0.38 7.89
C SER A 135 19.05 -1.19 9.11
N ILE A 136 19.23 -2.51 8.96
CA ILE A 136 19.80 -3.36 10.01
C ILE A 136 21.18 -2.83 10.45
N ALA A 137 22.01 -2.39 9.50
CA ALA A 137 23.30 -1.79 9.82
C ALA A 137 23.18 -0.46 10.61
N ASP A 138 22.21 0.40 10.27
CA ASP A 138 21.94 1.63 11.03
C ASP A 138 21.52 1.32 12.46
N LEU A 139 20.67 0.31 12.67
CA LEU A 139 20.23 -0.11 13.99
C LEU A 139 21.39 -0.62 14.84
N ILE A 140 22.32 -1.38 14.24
CA ILE A 140 23.55 -1.82 14.93
C ILE A 140 24.43 -0.62 15.31
N ARG A 141 24.64 0.31 14.37
CA ARG A 141 25.42 1.54 14.63
C ARG A 141 24.83 2.40 15.75
N ARG A 142 23.50 2.33 15.95
CA ARG A 142 22.81 3.02 17.06
C ARG A 142 22.91 2.30 18.40
N GLY A 143 23.40 1.05 18.41
CA GLY A 143 23.63 0.28 19.63
C GLY A 143 22.74 -0.94 19.81
N ILE A 144 21.91 -1.32 18.84
CA ILE A 144 21.18 -2.59 18.91
C ILE A 144 22.16 -3.76 18.66
N PRO A 145 22.32 -4.70 19.59
CA PRO A 145 23.22 -5.83 19.36
C PRO A 145 22.70 -6.72 18.22
N PRO A 146 23.56 -7.25 17.33
CA PRO A 146 23.13 -8.12 16.22
C PRO A 146 22.27 -9.31 16.64
N SER A 147 22.47 -9.82 17.86
CA SER A 147 21.68 -10.91 18.45
C SER A 147 20.20 -10.59 18.68
N TYR A 148 19.80 -9.31 18.63
CA TYR A 148 18.40 -8.87 18.67
C TYR A 148 17.82 -8.59 17.28
N LEU A 149 18.64 -8.67 16.22
CA LEU A 149 18.26 -8.38 14.84
C LEU A 149 18.11 -9.68 14.06
N ASN A 150 17.19 -10.53 14.50
CA ASN A 150 16.85 -11.79 13.84
C ASN A 150 15.37 -12.12 14.06
N SER A 151 14.86 -13.12 13.33
CA SER A 151 13.52 -13.70 13.52
C SER A 151 12.34 -12.76 13.23
N PHE A 152 12.44 -11.94 12.18
CA PHE A 152 11.33 -11.11 11.72
C PHE A 152 11.37 -10.89 10.20
N SER A 153 10.23 -10.50 9.62
CA SER A 153 10.19 -10.17 8.19
C SER A 153 10.97 -8.89 7.89
N VAL A 154 11.65 -8.88 6.76
CA VAL A 154 12.44 -7.77 6.25
C VAL A 154 12.08 -7.47 4.80
N ARG A 155 12.41 -6.25 4.38
CA ARG A 155 12.50 -5.87 2.97
C ARG A 155 13.94 -5.54 2.67
N TYR A 156 14.44 -5.98 1.53
CA TYR A 156 15.78 -5.60 1.10
C TYR A 156 15.84 -5.30 -0.39
N ILE A 157 16.83 -4.51 -0.75
CA ILE A 157 17.06 -4.09 -2.14
C ILE A 157 17.96 -5.15 -2.77
N GLY A 158 17.45 -5.92 -3.74
CA GLY A 158 18.20 -6.91 -4.52
C GLY A 158 19.24 -6.27 -5.45
N SER A 159 20.10 -7.08 -6.09
CA SER A 159 21.15 -6.61 -7.01
C SER A 159 20.60 -5.78 -8.19
N GLU A 160 19.38 -6.11 -8.62
CA GLU A 160 18.65 -5.40 -9.69
C GLU A 160 17.84 -4.20 -9.18
N GLY A 161 17.96 -3.84 -7.89
CA GLY A 161 17.25 -2.69 -7.30
C GLY A 161 15.82 -2.97 -6.84
N PHE A 162 15.28 -4.16 -7.09
CA PHE A 162 13.93 -4.54 -6.64
C PHE A 162 13.85 -4.73 -5.13
N ARG A 163 12.74 -4.30 -4.53
CA ARG A 163 12.43 -4.58 -3.11
C ARG A 163 11.90 -6.02 -2.99
N ILE A 164 12.64 -6.86 -2.28
CA ILE A 164 12.30 -8.26 -2.02
C ILE A 164 11.86 -8.39 -0.56
N ASP A 165 10.73 -9.05 -0.34
CA ASP A 165 10.27 -9.44 1.00
C ASP A 165 10.95 -10.77 1.41
N GLY A 166 11.46 -10.85 2.63
CA GLY A 166 12.09 -12.06 3.17
C GLY A 166 11.99 -12.14 4.69
N TYR A 167 12.55 -13.19 5.28
CA TYR A 167 12.55 -13.43 6.73
C TYR A 167 13.99 -13.47 7.18
N LEU A 168 14.35 -12.59 8.10
CA LEU A 168 15.69 -12.49 8.63
C LEU A 168 15.94 -13.65 9.59
N ILE A 169 16.80 -14.59 9.20
CA ILE A 169 17.21 -15.72 10.04
C ILE A 169 18.25 -15.24 11.04
N GLU A 170 19.25 -14.49 10.56
CA GLU A 170 20.44 -14.17 11.35
C GLU A 170 21.11 -12.89 10.86
N THR A 171 21.73 -12.16 11.78
CA THR A 171 22.62 -11.03 11.49
C THR A 171 23.97 -11.28 12.14
N ALA A 172 25.05 -11.29 11.36
CA ALA A 172 26.41 -11.55 11.85
C ALA A 172 27.45 -10.75 11.05
N THR A 173 28.73 -10.90 11.41
CA THR A 173 29.82 -10.17 10.74
C THR A 173 30.29 -10.90 9.48
N GLY A 174 30.99 -10.20 8.58
CA GLY A 174 31.58 -10.82 7.38
C GLY A 174 32.51 -12.01 7.65
N LYS A 175 33.13 -12.06 8.84
CA LYS A 175 33.93 -13.22 9.27
C LYS A 175 33.10 -14.50 9.39
N ASP A 176 31.83 -14.37 9.76
CA ASP A 176 30.93 -15.50 9.99
C ASP A 176 30.30 -16.01 8.67
N PHE A 177 30.24 -15.16 7.63
CA PHE A 177 29.50 -15.45 6.40
C PHE A 177 30.32 -15.48 5.09
N THR A 178 31.38 -14.67 4.94
CA THR A 178 32.02 -14.45 3.63
C THR A 178 33.55 -14.60 3.61
N GLN A 179 34.17 -15.01 4.73
CA GLN A 179 35.64 -15.03 4.90
C GLN A 179 36.34 -13.67 4.64
N GLU A 180 35.58 -12.59 4.41
CA GLU A 180 36.11 -11.26 4.17
C GLU A 180 36.47 -10.59 5.50
N PRO A 181 37.69 -10.06 5.66
CA PRO A 181 38.05 -9.28 6.82
C PRO A 181 37.55 -7.85 6.59
N ASN A 182 36.35 -7.51 7.06
CA ASN A 182 36.02 -6.14 7.47
C ASN A 182 34.71 -6.02 8.26
N LEU A 183 34.59 -4.89 8.97
CA LEU A 183 33.56 -4.44 9.93
C LEU A 183 32.09 -4.46 9.45
N SER A 184 31.81 -5.02 8.28
CA SER A 184 30.50 -5.05 7.66
C SER A 184 29.63 -6.17 8.26
N TYR A 185 28.35 -5.85 8.46
CA TYR A 185 27.34 -6.80 8.90
C TYR A 185 26.58 -7.36 7.70
N PHE A 186 26.27 -8.65 7.78
CA PHE A 186 25.49 -9.38 6.79
C PHE A 186 24.27 -10.01 7.45
N CYS A 187 23.23 -10.18 6.64
CA CYS A 187 21.95 -10.74 7.01
C CYS A 187 21.72 -12.00 6.20
N ARG A 188 21.42 -13.11 6.86
CA ARG A 188 20.94 -14.33 6.22
C ARG A 188 19.41 -14.29 6.15
N ILE A 189 18.87 -14.31 4.94
CA ILE A 189 17.45 -14.08 4.68
C ILE A 189 16.86 -15.25 3.92
N ASN A 190 15.70 -15.74 4.36
CA ASN A 190 14.90 -16.73 3.65
C ASN A 190 13.84 -16.05 2.75
N ARG A 191 13.80 -16.41 1.47
CA ARG A 191 12.84 -15.92 0.46
C ARG A 191 11.60 -16.83 0.33
N TYR A 192 10.71 -16.81 1.31
CA TYR A 192 9.51 -17.67 1.33
C TYR A 192 8.31 -17.11 0.53
N ARG A 193 8.43 -15.95 -0.14
CA ARG A 193 7.33 -15.34 -0.92
C ARG A 193 7.39 -15.57 -2.44
N LYS A 194 8.40 -16.27 -2.96
CA LYS A 194 8.34 -16.78 -4.33
C LYS A 194 7.51 -18.06 -4.35
N VAL A 195 6.42 -18.00 -5.11
CA VAL A 195 5.49 -19.10 -5.34
C VAL A 195 6.23 -20.30 -5.94
N LYS A 196 6.01 -21.49 -5.35
CA LYS A 196 6.29 -22.85 -5.86
C LYS A 196 7.69 -23.47 -5.77
N GLU A 197 8.74 -22.78 -5.30
CA GLU A 197 10.07 -23.38 -5.13
C GLU A 197 10.50 -23.39 -3.66
N GLU A 198 11.42 -24.29 -3.31
CA GLU A 198 11.97 -24.42 -1.96
C GLU A 198 12.51 -23.07 -1.46
N PRO A 199 12.41 -22.77 -0.15
CA PRO A 199 12.90 -21.53 0.41
C PRO A 199 14.40 -21.35 0.10
N GLU A 200 14.72 -20.34 -0.72
CA GLU A 200 16.10 -19.96 -1.01
C GLU A 200 16.63 -19.04 0.10
N GLU A 201 17.74 -19.42 0.73
CA GLU A 201 18.48 -18.56 1.64
C GLU A 201 19.48 -17.70 0.85
N GLU A 202 19.58 -16.42 1.22
CA GLU A 202 20.52 -15.47 0.63
C GLU A 202 21.24 -14.70 1.72
N ILE A 203 22.51 -14.39 1.48
CA ILE A 203 23.33 -13.51 2.33
C ILE A 203 23.35 -12.11 1.71
N VAL A 204 22.88 -11.12 2.47
CA VAL A 204 22.71 -9.74 2.00
C VAL A 204 23.42 -8.78 2.96
N LEU A 205 24.06 -7.74 2.43
CA LEU A 205 24.62 -6.65 3.25
C LEU A 205 23.53 -5.99 4.11
N ALA A 206 23.79 -5.85 5.41
CA ALA A 206 22.81 -5.33 6.38
C ALA A 206 22.35 -3.88 6.10
N GLU A 207 23.13 -3.09 5.36
CA GLU A 207 22.78 -1.73 4.91
C GLU A 207 21.61 -1.72 3.92
N ARG A 208 21.41 -2.83 3.20
CA ARG A 208 20.34 -2.98 2.20
C ARG A 208 19.09 -3.62 2.76
N VAL A 209 19.10 -4.01 4.04
CA VAL A 209 18.04 -4.77 4.70
C VAL A 209 17.32 -3.85 5.68
N PHE A 210 16.01 -3.78 5.58
CA PHE A 210 15.15 -2.94 6.40
C PHE A 210 14.11 -3.81 7.12
N PRO A 211 13.89 -3.62 8.42
CA PRO A 211 12.88 -4.36 9.16
C PRO A 211 11.47 -4.05 8.65
N GLU A 212 10.58 -5.03 8.68
CA GLU A 212 9.15 -4.78 8.45
C GLU A 212 8.66 -3.70 9.43
N SER A 213 7.98 -2.67 8.91
CA SER A 213 7.45 -1.60 9.77
C SER A 213 6.18 -2.01 10.50
N ARG A 214 6.36 -2.93 11.46
CA ARG A 214 5.37 -3.30 12.48
C ARG A 214 5.57 -2.43 13.73
N PRO A 215 4.50 -1.88 14.32
CA PRO A 215 4.60 -1.06 15.53
C PRO A 215 5.35 -1.76 16.66
N GLU A 216 5.09 -3.05 16.89
CA GLU A 216 5.64 -3.83 18.00
C GLU A 216 7.14 -4.03 17.85
N LEU A 217 7.60 -4.31 16.62
CA LEU A 217 9.01 -4.48 16.31
C LEU A 217 9.79 -3.18 16.49
N ILE A 218 9.25 -2.07 15.96
CA ILE A 218 9.88 -0.75 16.13
C ILE A 218 9.89 -0.35 17.61
N GLN A 219 8.82 -0.60 18.36
CA GLN A 219 8.75 -0.33 19.80
C GLN A 219 9.84 -1.08 20.57
N GLU A 220 10.11 -2.34 20.23
CA GLU A 220 11.18 -3.12 20.85
C GLU A 220 12.57 -2.55 20.54
N PHE A 221 12.80 -2.12 19.28
CA PHE A 221 14.04 -1.43 18.92
C PHE A 221 14.26 -0.14 19.71
N LEU A 222 13.21 0.68 19.88
CA LEU A 222 13.29 1.90 20.68
C LEU A 222 13.64 1.57 22.14
N LYS A 223 13.03 0.52 22.71
CA LYS A 223 13.31 0.06 24.07
C LYS A 223 14.76 -0.38 24.26
N ILE A 224 15.30 -1.17 23.33
CA ILE A 224 16.71 -1.62 23.37
C ILE A 224 17.67 -0.42 23.28
N LEU A 225 17.32 0.58 22.48
CA LEU A 225 18.08 1.82 22.34
C LEU A 225 17.95 2.77 23.55
N GLY A 226 17.17 2.41 24.59
CA GLY A 226 16.91 3.28 25.73
C GLY A 226 16.09 4.52 25.39
N ILE A 227 15.32 4.48 24.31
CA ILE A 227 14.47 5.58 23.85
C ILE A 227 13.10 5.48 24.49
N GLU A 228 12.76 6.45 25.34
CA GLU A 228 11.43 6.59 25.95
C GLU A 228 10.43 7.22 24.97
N PHE A 229 9.94 6.42 24.02
CA PHE A 229 8.88 6.83 23.09
C PHE A 229 7.83 5.75 22.95
N ASP A 230 6.57 6.11 23.19
CA ASP A 230 5.43 5.21 23.11
C ASP A 230 4.80 5.25 21.70
N LEU A 231 5.40 4.49 20.79
CA LEU A 231 4.93 4.36 19.41
C LEU A 231 3.55 3.69 19.36
N ILE A 232 3.33 2.68 20.20
CA ILE A 232 2.06 1.96 20.24
C ILE A 232 0.92 2.92 20.56
N ARG A 233 1.06 3.76 21.60
CA ARG A 233 0.07 4.78 21.94
C ARG A 233 -0.11 5.81 20.85
N LEU A 234 0.96 6.25 20.19
CA LEU A 234 0.85 7.16 19.04
C LEU A 234 -0.01 6.54 17.92
N VAL A 235 0.26 5.29 17.53
CA VAL A 235 -0.50 4.59 16.47
C VAL A 235 -1.95 4.38 16.88
N ARG A 236 -2.20 4.01 18.15
CA ARG A 236 -3.57 3.82 18.68
C ARG A 236 -4.38 5.10 18.65
N SER A 237 -3.80 6.20 19.10
CA SER A 237 -4.39 7.54 19.04
C SER A 237 -4.76 7.92 17.60
N LEU A 238 -3.81 7.78 16.67
CA LEU A 238 -4.04 8.10 15.25
C LEU A 238 -5.02 7.16 14.56
N SER A 239 -5.20 5.93 15.06
CA SER A 239 -6.16 4.94 14.56
C SER A 239 -7.54 5.03 15.24
N PHE A 240 -7.74 6.06 16.08
CA PHE A 240 -8.94 6.33 16.87
C PHE A 240 -9.24 5.26 17.94
N LEU A 241 -8.31 4.35 18.25
CA LEU A 241 -8.54 3.25 19.19
C LEU A 241 -8.65 3.72 20.64
N ASP A 242 -8.12 4.89 20.95
CA ASP A 242 -8.21 5.52 22.28
C ASP A 242 -9.36 6.54 22.36
N SER A 243 -10.15 6.69 21.29
CA SER A 243 -11.32 7.57 21.29
C SER A 243 -12.50 6.93 22.05
N PRO A 244 -13.31 7.72 22.78
CA PRO A 244 -14.59 7.24 23.33
C PRO A 244 -15.63 6.98 22.23
N THR A 245 -15.46 7.55 21.03
CA THR A 245 -16.37 7.45 19.88
C THR A 245 -15.64 7.02 18.60
N PRO A 246 -14.93 5.87 18.61
CA PRO A 246 -14.00 5.49 17.54
C PRO A 246 -14.67 5.33 16.18
N SER A 247 -15.91 4.85 16.14
CA SER A 247 -16.68 4.71 14.90
C SER A 247 -17.07 6.05 14.29
N LEU A 248 -17.45 7.03 15.13
CA LEU A 248 -17.82 8.37 14.67
C LEU A 248 -16.59 9.10 14.14
N ASP A 249 -15.49 9.08 14.88
CA ASP A 249 -14.25 9.76 14.49
C ASP A 249 -13.69 9.20 13.19
N ARG A 250 -13.68 7.87 13.06
CA ARG A 250 -13.30 7.20 11.81
C ARG A 250 -14.20 7.62 10.66
N PHE A 251 -15.51 7.63 10.86
CA PHE A 251 -16.46 8.06 9.83
C PHE A 251 -16.22 9.52 9.39
N VAL A 252 -16.04 10.44 10.33
CA VAL A 252 -15.73 11.84 10.04
C VAL A 252 -14.46 11.96 9.19
N GLN A 253 -13.42 11.16 9.50
CA GLN A 253 -12.18 11.15 8.73
C GLN A 253 -12.37 10.51 7.35
N THR A 254 -13.19 9.48 7.23
CA THR A 254 -13.57 8.92 5.92
C THR A 254 -14.25 9.97 5.04
N ILE A 255 -15.20 10.73 5.57
CA ILE A 255 -15.88 11.81 4.83
C ILE A 255 -14.87 12.88 4.39
N LYS A 256 -13.96 13.30 5.27
CA LYS A 256 -12.89 14.24 4.90
C LYS A 256 -12.03 13.72 3.74
N ARG A 257 -11.72 12.43 3.71
CA ARG A 257 -10.97 11.83 2.59
C ARG A 257 -11.79 11.80 1.30
N VAL A 258 -13.09 11.51 1.37
CA VAL A 258 -13.98 11.61 0.19
C VAL A 258 -14.02 13.04 -0.37
N GLU A 259 -14.16 14.03 0.51
CA GLU A 259 -14.13 15.45 0.14
C GLU A 259 -12.79 15.84 -0.48
N GLU A 260 -11.68 15.37 0.09
CA GLU A 260 -10.33 15.61 -0.44
C GLU A 260 -10.16 15.02 -1.85
N LEU A 261 -10.61 13.79 -2.10
CA LEU A 261 -10.54 13.16 -3.42
C LEU A 261 -11.29 13.98 -4.48
N ILE A 262 -12.42 14.58 -4.10
CA ILE A 262 -13.20 15.44 -4.97
C ILE A 262 -12.49 16.79 -5.16
N SER A 263 -12.02 17.43 -4.09
CA SER A 263 -11.37 18.74 -4.17
C SER A 263 -10.05 18.72 -4.96
N LEU A 264 -9.32 17.60 -4.89
CA LEU A 264 -8.09 17.39 -5.66
C LEU A 264 -8.36 17.09 -7.14
N GLY A 265 -9.61 16.87 -7.54
CA GLY A 265 -9.97 16.45 -8.90
C GLY A 265 -9.54 15.02 -9.22
N VAL A 266 -9.57 14.12 -8.23
CA VAL A 266 -9.53 12.67 -8.48
C VAL A 266 -10.90 12.19 -8.99
N PHE A 267 -11.96 12.77 -8.42
CA PHE A 267 -13.33 12.69 -8.96
C PHE A 267 -13.84 14.08 -9.39
N PRO A 268 -14.60 14.20 -10.49
CA PRO A 268 -14.98 13.13 -11.41
C PRO A 268 -13.76 12.54 -12.13
N LEU A 269 -13.74 11.21 -12.28
CA LEU A 269 -12.67 10.49 -12.95
C LEU A 269 -13.07 10.28 -14.41
N GLN A 270 -12.37 10.95 -15.31
CA GLN A 270 -12.68 10.94 -16.74
C GLN A 270 -11.47 10.49 -17.57
N PHE A 271 -11.73 9.63 -18.56
CA PHE A 271 -10.73 9.18 -19.53
C PHE A 271 -11.44 8.52 -20.71
N ASP A 272 -11.04 8.85 -21.94
CA ASP A 272 -11.40 8.11 -23.16
C ASP A 272 -12.88 7.69 -23.28
N GLY A 273 -13.79 8.65 -23.03
CA GLY A 273 -15.24 8.42 -23.06
C GLY A 273 -15.84 7.80 -21.79
N PHE A 274 -15.02 7.31 -20.86
CA PHE A 274 -15.43 6.92 -19.52
C PHE A 274 -15.57 8.13 -18.61
N SER A 275 -16.63 8.14 -17.81
CA SER A 275 -16.89 9.19 -16.80
C SER A 275 -17.51 8.58 -15.56
N PHE A 276 -16.82 8.76 -14.43
CA PHE A 276 -17.23 8.28 -13.12
C PHE A 276 -17.32 9.43 -12.13
N GLU A 277 -18.35 9.41 -11.30
CA GLU A 277 -18.57 10.41 -10.25
C GLU A 277 -18.75 9.73 -8.89
N LEU A 278 -18.20 10.32 -7.84
CA LEU A 278 -18.28 9.77 -6.50
C LEU A 278 -19.42 10.44 -5.71
N ASN A 279 -20.41 9.67 -5.29
CA ASN A 279 -21.44 10.16 -4.40
C ASN A 279 -20.86 10.33 -2.98
N LYS A 280 -20.99 11.54 -2.43
CA LYS A 280 -20.50 11.89 -1.09
C LYS A 280 -21.27 11.18 0.04
N GLN A 281 -22.50 10.75 -0.23
CA GLN A 281 -23.32 10.07 0.76
C GLN A 281 -22.87 8.61 0.90
N SER A 282 -22.38 8.28 2.10
CA SER A 282 -22.08 6.90 2.46
C SER A 282 -23.35 6.05 2.51
N ILE A 283 -23.23 4.77 2.19
CA ILE A 283 -24.30 3.80 2.47
C ILE A 283 -24.57 3.77 3.99
N ILE A 284 -25.84 3.85 4.37
CA ILE A 284 -26.27 3.71 5.76
C ILE A 284 -26.93 2.33 5.89
N LEU A 285 -26.33 1.46 6.70
CA LEU A 285 -26.93 0.18 7.05
C LEU A 285 -27.94 0.44 8.18
N LYS A 286 -29.20 0.13 7.92
CA LYS A 286 -30.24 0.04 8.95
C LYS A 286 -30.20 -1.40 9.49
N LEU A 287 -29.95 -1.53 10.79
CA LEU A 287 -30.03 -2.80 11.52
C LEU A 287 -31.43 -2.94 12.13
#